data_AF-A0A966X503-F1
#
_entry.id   AF-A0A966X503-F1
#
_cell.length_a   1.000
_cell.length_b   1.000
_cell.length_c   1.000
_cell.angle_alpha   90.00
_cell.angle_beta   90.00
_cell.angle_gamma   90.00
#
_symmetry.space_group_name_H-M   'P 1'
#
loop_
_entity.id
_entity.type
_entity.pdbx_description
1 polymer ?
#
loop_
_entity_poly.entity_id
_entity_poly.type
_entity_poly.pdbx_seq_one_letter_code
_entity_poly.pdbx_strand_id
1 'polypeptide(L)' 'MSNYSSKQTTKRDAILTAAGEQFNQYGFQKTSMEDIAQRLGVSRASLYSYFTNKDDI' A
#
# COMPACT_ATOMS: atom_id res chain seq x y z
N MET A 1 -21.54 -24.25 -2.53
CA MET A 1 -20.93 -23.75 -3.79
C MET A 1 -20.38 -22.36 -3.50
N SER A 2 -19.06 -22.28 -3.40
CA SER A 2 -18.32 -21.13 -2.86
C SER A 2 -18.34 -19.98 -3.86
N ASN A 3 -18.94 -18.85 -3.48
CA ASN A 3 -18.88 -17.61 -4.23
C ASN A 3 -17.48 -16.98 -4.01
N TYR A 4 -16.45 -17.55 -4.62
CA TYR A 4 -15.17 -16.87 -4.79
C TYR A 4 -15.38 -15.79 -5.85
N SER A 5 -15.95 -14.64 -5.44
CA SER A 5 -15.70 -13.40 -6.16
C SER A 5 -14.19 -13.27 -6.27
N SER A 6 -13.66 -13.42 -7.47
CA SER A 6 -12.32 -13.02 -7.83
C SER A 6 -12.18 -11.56 -7.47
N LYS A 7 -11.73 -11.30 -6.24
CA LYS A 7 -11.54 -9.97 -5.69
C LYS A 7 -10.48 -9.33 -6.58
N GLN A 8 -10.91 -8.49 -7.53
CA GLN A 8 -9.97 -7.68 -8.29
C GLN A 8 -9.28 -6.82 -7.24
N THR A 9 -8.03 -7.17 -6.90
CA THR A 9 -7.21 -6.37 -6.00
C THR A 9 -7.07 -5.00 -6.63
N THR A 10 -7.73 -4.01 -6.06
CA THR A 10 -7.60 -2.64 -6.56
C THR A 10 -6.18 -2.16 -6.31
N LYS A 11 -5.71 -1.16 -7.06
CA LYS A 11 -4.42 -0.53 -6.75
C LYS A 11 -4.36 -0.03 -5.31
N ARG A 12 -5.49 0.46 -4.78
CA ARG A 12 -5.64 0.88 -3.39
C ARG A 12 -5.39 -0.29 -2.42
N ASP A 13 -5.99 -1.46 -2.66
CA ASP A 13 -5.79 -2.65 -1.82
C ASP A 13 -4.34 -3.16 -1.86
N ALA A 14 -3.70 -3.10 -3.03
CA ALA A 14 -2.29 -3.44 -3.18
C ALA A 14 -1.40 -2.48 -2.35
N ILE A 15 -1.70 -1.18 -2.36
CA ILE A 15 -1.01 -0.18 -1.55
C ILE A 15 -1.15 -0.48 -0.05
N LEU A 16 -2.39 -0.70 0.43
CA LEU A 16 -2.67 -1.01 1.83
C LEU A 16 -1.93 -2.27 2.30
N THR A 17 -1.93 -3.30 1.46
CA THR A 17 -1.24 -4.56 1.76
C THR A 17 0.28 -4.34 1.90
N ALA A 18 0.91 -3.70 0.91
CA ALA A 18 2.35 -3.46 0.93
C ALA A 18 2.77 -2.53 2.06
N ALA A 19 1.98 -1.50 2.36
CA ALA A 19 2.25 -0.61 3.48
C ALA A 19 2.15 -1.34 4.82
N GLY A 20 1.11 -2.17 5.02
CA GLY A 20 0.98 -3.00 6.20
C GLY A 20 2.17 -3.94 6.41
N GLU A 21 2.68 -4.56 5.33
CA GLU A 21 3.90 -5.36 5.38
C GLU A 21 5.12 -4.53 5.80
N GLN A 22 5.29 -3.32 5.26
CA GLN A 22 6.38 -2.43 5.63
C GLN A 22 6.29 -1.96 7.08
N PHE A 23 5.11 -1.59 7.54
CA PHE A 23 4.87 -1.19 8.93
C PHE A 23 5.17 -2.32 9.90
N ASN A 24 4.78 -3.56 9.56
CA ASN A 24 5.08 -4.73 10.37
C ASN A 24 6.57 -5.06 10.40
N GLN A 25 7.28 -4.90 9.28
CA GLN A 25 8.69 -5.25 9.17
C GLN A 25 9.62 -4.22 9.80
N TYR A 26 9.34 -2.92 9.61
CA TYR A 26 10.27 -1.84 9.96
C TYR A 26 9.71 -0.88 11.03
N GLY A 27 8.41 -0.95 11.31
CA GLY A 27 7.72 -0.04 12.22
C GLY A 27 7.23 1.23 11.52
N PHE A 28 6.02 1.67 11.88
CA PHE A 28 5.34 2.82 11.28
C PHE A 28 6.22 4.08 11.19
N GLN A 29 6.97 4.41 12.23
CA GLN A 29 7.81 5.62 12.25
C GLN A 29 8.94 5.57 11.21
N LYS A 30 9.53 4.39 10.99
CA LYS A 30 10.69 4.21 10.09
C LYS A 30 10.29 3.99 8.63
N THR A 31 9.03 3.65 8.37
CA THR A 31 8.51 3.52 7.00
C THR A 31 8.10 4.89 6.46
N SER A 32 8.54 5.22 5.25
CA SER A 32 8.12 6.40 4.50
C SER A 32 7.18 6.04 3.34
N MET A 33 6.48 7.05 2.81
CA MET A 33 5.70 6.90 1.56
C MET A 33 6.58 6.49 0.38
N GLU A 34 7.86 6.87 0.38
CA GLU A 34 8.80 6.51 -0.69
C GLU A 34 9.17 5.02 -0.62
N ASP A 35 9.37 4.48 0.58
CA ASP A 35 9.63 3.04 0.77
C ASP A 35 8.47 2.19 0.26
N ILE A 36 7.24 2.61 0.54
CA ILE A 36 6.01 1.94 0.09
C ILE A 36 5.90 2.00 -1.44
N ALA A 37 6.12 3.18 -2.05
CA ALA A 37 6.08 3.35 -3.50
C ALA A 37 7.16 2.50 -4.20
N GLN A 38 8.37 2.47 -3.65
CA GLN A 38 9.48 1.69 -4.19
C GLN A 38 9.20 0.18 -4.12
N ARG A 39 8.66 -0.31 -2.98
CA ARG A 39 8.29 -1.72 -2.83
C ARG A 39 7.23 -2.16 -3.83
N LEU A 40 6.28 -1.27 -4.13
CA LEU A 40 5.20 -1.52 -5.10
C LEU A 40 5.63 -1.33 -6.57
N GLY A 41 6.82 -0.77 -6.81
CA GLY A 41 7.26 -0.40 -8.16
C GLY A 41 6.39 0.68 -8.81
N VAL A 42 5.74 1.54 -8.00
CA VAL A 42 4.90 2.63 -8.48
C VAL A 42 5.59 3.97 -8.29
N SER A 43 5.18 4.97 -9.08
CA SER A 43 5.67 6.33 -8.87
C SER A 43 5.10 6.92 -7.58
N ARG A 44 5.86 7.81 -6.94
CA ARG A 44 5.39 8.58 -5.78
C ARG A 44 4.07 9.29 -6.09
N ALA A 45 3.97 9.93 -7.26
CA ALA A 45 2.73 10.60 -7.70
C ALA A 45 1.52 9.65 -7.75
N SER A 46 1.72 8.40 -8.21
CA SER A 46 0.66 7.40 -8.21
C SER A 46 0.30 6.89 -6.82
N LEU A 47 1.18 6.99 -5.82
CA LEU A 47 0.84 6.66 -4.43
C LEU A 47 0.10 7.84 -3.78
N TYR A 48 0.63 9.05 -3.96
CA TYR A 48 0.05 10.29 -3.44
C TYR A 48 -1.32 10.63 -4.02
N SER A 49 -1.69 10.07 -5.18
CA SER A 49 -3.06 10.20 -5.71
C SER A 49 -4.11 9.41 -4.92
N TYR A 50 -3.70 8.44 -4.09
CA TYR A 50 -4.60 7.64 -3.26
C TYR A 50 -4.51 8.03 -1.78
N PHE A 51 -3.32 8.39 -1.29
CA PHE A 51 -3.05 8.66 0.12
C PHE A 51 -2.11 9.85 0.26
N THR A 52 -2.47 10.85 1.05
CA THR A 52 -1.70 12.09 1.15
C THR A 52 -0.45 11.90 2.01
N ASN A 53 -0.51 10.99 2.96
CA ASN A 53 0.59 10.61 3.84
C ASN A 53 0.39 9.16 4.33
N LYS A 54 1.31 8.67 5.17
CA LYS A 54 1.25 7.30 5.70
C LYS A 54 0.24 7.09 6.83
N ASP A 55 -0.27 8.16 7.44
CA ASP A 55 -1.35 8.11 8.44
C ASP A 55 -2.74 7.91 7.78
N ASP A 56 -2.87 8.26 6.50
CA ASP A 56 -4.09 8.01 5.70
C ASP A 56 -4.19 6.55 5.18
N ILE A 57 -3.11 5.78 5.30
CA ILE A 57 -2.97 4.38 4.85
C ILE A 57 -3.42 3.45 5.97
#